data_AF-A0A0Q6VYG3-F1
#
_entry.id   AF-A0A0Q6VYG3-F1
#
_cell.length_a   1.000
_cell.length_b   1.000
_cell.length_c   1.000
_cell.angle_alpha   90.00
_cell.angle_beta   90.00
_cell.angle_gamma   90.00
#
_symmetry.space_group_name_H-M   'P 1'
#
loop_
_entity.id
_entity.type
_entity.pdbx_description
1 polymer ?
#
loop_
_entity_poly.entity_id
_entity_poly.type
_entity_poly.pdbx_seq_one_letter_code
_entity_poly.pdbx_strand_id
1 'polypeptide(L)'
;MASPTRTGRPAGRRRAGFTYISLIILVAIIGLVGATAVKLGAVMQRSAAERELLNIGAQFSDALQSYAKATPPGQPTQPPSLKELLLDPRFPAVRRHLRKIFVDPMTGKAEWGISYAAGTTGVVAVYSLSDAKPVKIGNFPARFQGFEGKQRIADWKFVSAGDAQPLPGQPPTSQPRPGQPPLPGQPPSGAVAGAGAPPADAPAEPAEPAEPPAPPEPATRPEPPAEEAKADETKPDPDPPPEPQK
;
A
#
# COMPACT_ATOMS: atom_id res chain seq x y z
N MET A 1 -85.87 48.65 13.05
CA MET A 1 -84.47 49.11 13.10
C MET A 1 -83.67 48.03 13.81
N ALA A 2 -82.94 47.21 13.07
CA ALA A 2 -82.19 46.07 13.61
C ALA A 2 -80.69 46.35 13.46
N SER A 3 -79.98 46.37 14.59
CA SER A 3 -78.53 46.43 14.63
C SER A 3 -77.95 45.01 14.56
N PRO A 4 -76.98 44.73 13.69
CA PRO A 4 -76.06 43.64 13.93
C PRO A 4 -74.73 44.17 14.45
N THR A 5 -74.53 44.02 15.76
CA THR A 5 -73.20 43.88 16.36
C THR A 5 -72.60 42.55 15.92
N ARG A 6 -71.62 42.56 15.01
CA ARG A 6 -70.80 41.37 14.71
C ARG A 6 -69.51 41.43 15.53
N THR A 7 -69.55 40.76 16.67
CA THR A 7 -68.41 40.45 17.53
C THR A 7 -67.41 39.54 16.79
N GLY A 8 -66.11 39.79 16.99
CA GLY A 8 -65.03 39.17 16.24
C GLY A 8 -64.79 37.68 16.51
N ARG A 9 -63.89 37.08 15.72
CA ARG A 9 -63.30 35.77 16.00
C ARG A 9 -61.81 35.84 15.69
N PRO A 10 -60.90 35.67 16.67
CA PRO A 10 -59.47 35.58 16.39
C PRO A 10 -59.21 34.28 15.61
N ALA A 11 -58.61 34.40 14.43
CA ALA A 11 -58.13 33.27 13.67
C ALA A 11 -56.98 32.61 14.46
N GLY A 12 -57.23 31.40 14.95
CA GLY A 12 -56.26 30.62 15.71
C GLY A 12 -54.97 30.44 14.93
N ARG A 13 -53.85 30.84 15.56
CA ARG A 13 -52.48 30.54 15.11
C ARG A 13 -52.36 29.04 14.84
N ARG A 14 -52.26 28.67 13.57
CA ARG A 14 -51.90 27.30 13.19
C ARG A 14 -50.47 27.06 13.66
N ARG A 15 -50.32 26.10 14.58
CA ARG A 15 -49.06 25.68 15.19
C ARG A 15 -48.10 25.22 14.08
N ALA A 16 -46.96 25.90 13.96
CA ALA A 16 -45.85 25.55 13.07
C ALA A 16 -44.92 24.44 13.63
N GLY A 17 -45.30 23.79 14.73
CA GLY A 17 -44.46 22.82 15.43
C GLY A 17 -44.18 21.53 14.65
N PHE A 18 -45.14 21.04 13.86
CA PHE A 18 -44.96 19.78 13.12
C PHE A 18 -43.97 19.94 11.96
N THR A 19 -44.00 21.06 11.24
CA THR A 19 -43.06 21.33 10.14
C THR A 19 -41.62 21.42 10.64
N TYR A 20 -41.41 22.01 11.81
CA TYR A 20 -40.09 22.10 12.44
C TYR A 20 -39.57 20.71 12.85
N ILE A 21 -40.42 19.87 13.45
CA ILE A 21 -40.08 18.49 13.80
C ILE A 21 -39.74 17.68 12.54
N SER A 22 -40.57 17.77 11.48
CA SER A 22 -40.30 17.09 10.20
C SER A 22 -39.00 17.55 9.56
N LEU A 23 -38.64 18.83 9.67
CA LEU A 23 -37.40 19.38 9.13
C LEU A 23 -36.17 18.89 9.92
N ILE A 24 -36.26 18.82 11.26
CA ILE A 24 -35.20 18.22 12.09
C ILE A 24 -35.02 16.74 11.76
N ILE A 25 -36.10 15.98 11.62
CA ILE A 25 -36.05 14.56 11.26
C ILE A 25 -35.41 14.39 9.88
N LEU A 26 -35.79 15.21 8.89
CA LEU A 26 -35.21 15.18 7.55
C LEU A 26 -33.69 15.44 7.59
N VAL A 27 -33.26 16.48 8.29
CA VAL A 27 -31.83 16.81 8.44
C VAL A 27 -31.09 15.68 9.18
N ALA A 28 -31.70 15.09 10.21
CA ALA A 28 -31.13 13.96 10.93
C ALA A 28 -30.95 12.72 10.02
N ILE A 29 -31.94 12.41 9.17
CA ILE A 29 -31.84 11.32 8.19
C ILE A 29 -30.74 11.59 7.17
N ILE A 30 -30.66 12.81 6.62
CA ILE A 30 -29.60 13.19 5.67
C ILE A 30 -28.22 13.08 6.34
N GLY A 31 -28.09 13.55 7.58
CA GLY A 31 -26.85 13.43 8.36
C GLY A 31 -26.43 11.98 8.59
N LEU A 32 -27.39 11.10 8.93
CA LEU A 32 -27.14 9.68 9.13
C LEU A 32 -26.72 8.97 7.84
N VAL A 33 -27.43 9.21 6.73
CA VAL A 33 -27.10 8.62 5.42
C VAL A 33 -25.74 9.12 4.92
N GLY A 34 -25.48 10.42 5.02
CA GLY A 34 -24.22 11.04 4.59
C GLY A 34 -22.99 10.48 5.30
N ALA A 35 -23.10 10.18 6.60
CA ALA A 35 -22.00 9.62 7.38
C ALA A 35 -21.55 8.22 6.91
N THR A 36 -22.46 7.42 6.33
CA THR A 36 -22.13 6.07 5.86
C THR A 36 -21.36 6.08 4.54
N ALA A 37 -21.67 7.02 3.64
CA ALA A 37 -21.05 7.12 2.32
C ALA A 37 -19.54 7.42 2.37
N VAL A 38 -19.10 8.19 3.37
CA VAL A 38 -17.69 8.62 3.49
C VAL A 38 -16.74 7.43 3.72
N LYS A 39 -17.16 6.43 4.51
CA LYS A 39 -16.31 5.28 4.84
C LYS A 39 -16.02 4.41 3.62
N LEU A 40 -16.98 4.28 2.70
CA LEU A 40 -16.81 3.46 1.50
C LEU A 40 -15.78 4.04 0.53
N GLY A 41 -15.73 5.37 0.42
CA GLY A 41 -14.75 6.06 -0.43
C GLY A 41 -13.30 5.82 0.00
N ALA A 42 -13.03 5.78 1.31
CA ALA A 42 -11.68 5.55 1.83
C ALA A 42 -11.13 4.16 1.46
N VAL A 43 -11.97 3.12 1.51
CA VAL A 43 -11.57 1.74 1.14
C VAL A 43 -11.29 1.64 -0.36
N MET A 44 -12.09 2.30 -1.19
CA MET A 44 -11.88 2.33 -2.65
C MET A 44 -10.57 3.02 -3.02
N GLN A 45 -10.28 4.17 -2.40
CA GLN A 45 -9.01 4.90 -2.62
C GLN A 45 -7.80 4.07 -2.20
N ARG A 46 -7.86 3.42 -1.03
CA ARG A 46 -6.78 2.53 -0.57
C ARG A 46 -6.56 1.35 -1.52
N SER A 47 -7.63 0.74 -1.99
CA SER A 47 -7.56 -0.35 -2.96
C SER A 47 -6.95 0.09 -4.30
N ALA A 48 -7.23 1.33 -4.73
CA ALA A 48 -6.62 1.90 -5.94
C ALA A 48 -5.12 2.17 -5.74
N ALA A 49 -4.74 2.74 -4.58
CA ALA A 49 -3.34 2.95 -4.21
C ALA A 49 -2.55 1.64 -4.16
N GLU A 50 -3.12 0.56 -3.62
CA GLU A 50 -2.50 -0.76 -3.61
C GLU A 50 -2.30 -1.35 -5.01
N ARG A 51 -3.27 -1.18 -5.90
CA ARG A 51 -3.13 -1.63 -7.30
C ARG A 51 -2.02 -0.87 -8.00
N GLU A 52 -1.94 0.45 -7.79
CA GLU A 52 -0.87 1.27 -8.34
C GLU A 52 0.49 0.90 -7.75
N LEU A 53 0.54 0.57 -6.45
CA LEU A 53 1.76 0.08 -5.80
C LEU A 53 2.26 -1.21 -6.48
N LEU A 54 1.38 -2.15 -6.79
CA LEU A 54 1.75 -3.37 -7.50
C LEU A 54 2.22 -3.11 -8.93
N ASN A 55 1.65 -2.13 -9.61
CA ASN A 55 2.07 -1.71 -10.95
C ASN A 55 3.46 -1.05 -10.92
N ILE A 56 3.68 -0.11 -10.01
CA ILE A 56 4.99 0.50 -9.76
C ILE A 56 6.02 -0.56 -9.36
N GLY A 57 5.63 -1.47 -8.48
CA GLY A 57 6.45 -2.60 -8.06
C GLY A 57 6.84 -3.51 -9.22
N ALA A 58 5.94 -3.76 -10.17
CA ALA A 58 6.26 -4.50 -11.39
C ALA A 58 7.31 -3.76 -12.23
N GLN A 59 7.23 -2.43 -12.35
CA GLN A 59 8.24 -1.63 -13.05
C GLN A 59 9.60 -1.67 -12.36
N PHE A 60 9.64 -1.70 -11.02
CA PHE A 60 10.90 -1.91 -10.28
C PHE A 60 11.47 -3.31 -10.51
N SER A 61 10.65 -4.36 -10.41
CA SER A 61 11.05 -5.73 -10.70
C SER A 61 11.60 -5.89 -12.12
N ASP A 62 10.92 -5.30 -13.12
CA ASP A 62 11.34 -5.35 -14.52
C ASP A 62 12.64 -4.54 -14.73
N ALA A 63 12.82 -3.41 -14.04
CA ALA A 63 14.04 -2.62 -14.08
C ALA A 63 15.24 -3.37 -13.46
N LEU A 64 15.06 -4.00 -12.29
CA LEU A 64 16.07 -4.85 -11.67
C LEU A 64 16.45 -6.02 -12.58
N GLN A 65 15.46 -6.67 -13.20
CA GLN A 65 15.71 -7.75 -14.15
C GLN A 65 16.44 -7.25 -15.41
N SER A 66 16.09 -6.07 -15.91
CA SER A 66 16.74 -5.46 -17.07
C SER A 66 18.20 -5.11 -16.78
N TYR A 67 18.50 -4.59 -15.59
CA TYR A 67 19.86 -4.34 -15.12
C TYR A 67 20.66 -5.65 -15.00
N ALA A 68 20.05 -6.67 -14.39
CA ALA A 68 20.62 -7.99 -14.27
C ALA A 68 21.02 -8.59 -15.63
N LYS A 69 20.12 -8.51 -16.61
CA LYS A 69 20.33 -9.01 -17.99
C LYS A 69 21.37 -8.21 -18.77
N ALA A 70 21.50 -6.92 -18.50
CA ALA A 70 22.51 -6.08 -19.14
C ALA A 70 23.90 -6.27 -18.53
N THR A 71 24.01 -6.85 -17.34
CA THR A 71 25.28 -7.03 -16.65
C THR A 71 26.17 -8.06 -17.36
N PRO A 72 27.40 -7.69 -17.77
CA PRO A 72 28.37 -8.64 -18.31
C PRO A 72 28.78 -9.70 -17.28
N PRO A 73 29.12 -10.93 -17.72
CA PRO A 73 29.57 -11.97 -16.80
C PRO A 73 30.80 -11.52 -16.00
N GLY A 74 30.79 -11.77 -14.69
CA GLY A 74 31.86 -11.37 -13.75
C GLY A 74 31.62 -10.06 -13.01
N GLN A 75 30.55 -9.32 -13.32
CA GLN A 75 30.13 -8.13 -12.57
C GLN A 75 28.89 -8.40 -11.71
N PRO A 76 28.66 -7.60 -10.63
CA PRO A 76 27.50 -7.78 -9.77
C PRO A 76 26.21 -7.47 -10.53
N THR A 77 25.31 -8.44 -10.53
CA THR A 77 24.01 -8.44 -11.23
C THR A 77 23.00 -7.49 -10.59
N GLN A 78 23.19 -7.12 -9.32
CA GLN A 78 22.34 -6.15 -8.62
C GLN A 78 22.94 -4.74 -8.73
N PRO A 79 22.11 -3.71 -8.94
CA PRO A 79 22.57 -2.33 -8.94
C PRO A 79 22.95 -1.89 -7.51
N PRO A 80 24.00 -1.08 -7.31
CA PRO A 80 24.39 -0.64 -5.97
C PRO A 80 23.36 0.32 -5.33
N SER A 81 22.58 1.05 -6.14
CA SER A 81 21.51 1.93 -5.65
C SER A 81 20.36 2.06 -6.64
N LEU A 82 19.22 2.60 -6.20
CA LEU A 82 18.09 2.90 -7.10
C LEU A 82 18.42 3.93 -8.18
N LYS A 83 19.41 4.80 -7.94
CA LYS A 83 19.84 5.82 -8.91
C LYS A 83 20.43 5.20 -10.17
N GLU A 84 21.09 4.05 -10.02
CA GLU A 84 21.69 3.29 -11.12
C GLU A 84 20.64 2.66 -12.05
N LEU A 85 19.42 2.45 -11.55
CA LEU A 85 18.30 2.04 -12.41
C LEU A 85 17.89 3.17 -13.36
N LEU A 86 18.07 4.44 -12.99
CA LEU A 86 17.77 5.58 -13.86
C LEU A 86 18.82 5.77 -14.95
N LEU A 87 20.09 5.59 -14.58
CA LEU A 87 21.25 5.79 -15.45
C LEU A 87 22.31 4.77 -15.05
N ASP A 88 22.55 3.81 -15.94
CA ASP A 88 23.61 2.82 -15.76
C ASP A 88 24.95 3.37 -16.26
N PRO A 89 25.94 3.62 -15.38
CA PRO A 89 27.26 4.16 -15.72
C PRO A 89 28.19 3.11 -16.34
N ARG A 90 27.81 1.82 -16.37
CA ARG A 90 28.63 0.75 -16.95
C ARG A 90 28.71 0.84 -18.47
N PHE A 91 27.76 1.53 -19.10
CA PHE A 91 27.70 1.70 -20.54
C PHE A 91 28.12 3.11 -20.93
N PRO A 92 28.95 3.28 -21.99
CA PRO A 92 29.33 4.60 -22.50
C PRO A 92 28.15 5.35 -23.12
N ALA A 93 27.10 4.63 -23.53
CA ALA A 93 25.83 5.20 -23.98
C ALA A 93 24.81 5.22 -22.82
N VAL A 94 23.97 6.26 -22.78
CA VAL A 94 22.90 6.40 -21.77
C VAL A 94 21.97 5.19 -21.81
N ARG A 95 22.05 4.33 -20.80
CA ARG A 95 21.18 3.17 -20.64
C ARG A 95 20.34 3.32 -19.39
N ARG A 96 19.01 3.28 -19.55
CA ARG A 96 18.03 3.54 -18.48
C ARG A 96 17.17 2.29 -18.31
N HIS A 97 17.12 1.74 -17.11
CA HIS A 97 16.28 0.59 -16.78
C HIS A 97 14.94 1.03 -16.17
N LEU A 98 14.92 2.20 -15.56
CA LEU A 98 13.76 2.84 -14.97
C LEU A 98 13.60 4.27 -15.50
N ARG A 99 12.37 4.69 -15.80
CA ARG A 99 12.11 6.03 -16.37
C ARG A 99 12.26 7.14 -15.33
N LYS A 100 11.82 6.88 -14.09
CA LYS A 100 11.85 7.81 -12.96
C LYS A 100 11.72 7.02 -11.66
N ILE A 101 12.17 7.60 -10.54
CA ILE A 101 11.77 7.08 -9.23
C ILE A 101 10.30 7.46 -9.03
N PHE A 102 9.46 6.45 -8.84
CA PHE A 102 8.03 6.65 -8.62
C PHE A 102 7.76 7.16 -7.21
N VAL A 103 6.65 7.88 -7.05
CA VAL A 103 6.12 8.24 -5.73
C VAL A 103 5.37 7.02 -5.21
N ASP A 104 5.62 6.62 -3.97
CA ASP A 104 4.86 5.56 -3.30
C ASP A 104 3.41 6.05 -3.08
N PRO A 105 2.40 5.38 -3.67
CA PRO A 105 1.01 5.80 -3.56
C PRO A 105 0.43 5.63 -2.15
N MET A 106 1.10 4.89 -1.26
CA MET A 106 0.66 4.70 0.12
C MET A 106 1.18 5.78 1.06
N THR A 107 2.41 6.26 0.84
CA THR A 107 3.05 7.29 1.69
C THR A 107 3.02 8.69 1.06
N GLY A 108 2.79 8.79 -0.25
CA GLY A 108 2.83 10.03 -1.01
C GLY A 108 4.24 10.59 -1.22
N LYS A 109 5.29 9.81 -0.92
CA LYS A 109 6.70 10.24 -1.00
C LYS A 109 7.46 9.39 -2.00
N ALA A 110 8.50 9.93 -2.62
CA ALA A 110 9.40 9.16 -3.50
C ALA A 110 10.48 8.39 -2.70
N GLU A 111 10.15 7.98 -1.49
CA GLU A 111 11.03 7.29 -0.56
C GLU A 111 10.62 5.81 -0.50
N TRP A 112 11.59 4.94 -0.79
CA TRP A 112 11.36 3.50 -0.87
C TRP A 112 12.29 2.77 0.09
N GLY A 113 11.77 1.71 0.71
CA GLY A 113 12.57 0.74 1.43
C GLY A 113 13.38 -0.09 0.45
N ILE A 114 14.64 -0.35 0.78
CA ILE A 114 15.59 -1.09 -0.07
C ILE A 114 16.12 -2.27 0.73
N SER A 115 16.05 -3.46 0.14
CA SER A 115 16.69 -4.67 0.66
C SER A 115 17.98 -4.92 -0.10
N TYR A 116 19.11 -4.98 0.61
CA TYR A 116 20.44 -5.18 0.02
C TYR A 116 20.89 -6.64 0.09
N ALA A 117 21.67 -7.08 -0.91
CA ALA A 117 22.27 -8.42 -0.95
C ALA A 117 23.45 -8.53 0.04
N ALA A 118 24.27 -7.48 0.10
CA ALA A 118 25.51 -7.48 0.86
C ALA A 118 25.61 -6.20 1.70
N GLY A 119 25.01 -6.24 2.90
CA GLY A 119 25.04 -5.15 3.88
C GLY A 119 24.37 -3.86 3.39
N THR A 120 25.10 -3.07 2.62
CA THR A 120 24.69 -1.73 2.14
C THR A 120 24.73 -1.58 0.62
N THR A 121 25.08 -2.65 -0.13
CA THR A 121 25.16 -2.61 -1.59
C THR A 121 24.44 -3.79 -2.25
N GLY A 122 24.03 -3.57 -3.50
CA GLY A 122 23.31 -4.54 -4.32
C GLY A 122 21.83 -4.60 -3.96
N VAL A 123 21.00 -3.76 -4.58
CA VAL A 123 19.55 -3.75 -4.39
C VAL A 123 18.96 -5.06 -4.89
N VAL A 124 18.41 -5.87 -3.98
CA VAL A 124 17.71 -7.12 -4.27
C VAL A 124 16.22 -6.90 -4.38
N ALA A 125 15.67 -6.10 -3.48
CA ALA A 125 14.25 -5.83 -3.42
C ALA A 125 13.96 -4.38 -3.08
N VAL A 126 12.84 -3.88 -3.57
CA VAL A 126 12.28 -2.57 -3.24
C VAL A 126 10.93 -2.80 -2.56
N TYR A 127 10.60 -2.03 -1.52
CA TYR A 127 9.32 -2.13 -0.83
C TYR A 127 8.83 -0.76 -0.36
N SER A 128 7.52 -0.61 -0.15
CA SER A 128 6.94 0.63 0.38
C SER A 128 7.22 0.75 1.88
N LEU A 129 7.40 1.96 2.39
CA LEU A 129 7.63 2.22 3.82
C LEU A 129 6.32 2.23 4.64
N SER A 130 5.20 1.82 4.06
CA SER A 130 3.90 1.84 4.74
C SER A 130 3.66 0.59 5.60
N ASP A 131 3.36 0.79 6.88
CA ASP A 131 2.89 -0.24 7.83
C ASP A 131 1.39 -0.55 7.71
N ALA A 132 0.72 0.02 6.70
CA ALA A 132 -0.69 -0.19 6.46
C ALA A 132 -1.01 -1.68 6.22
N LYS A 133 -2.14 -2.16 6.77
CA LYS A 133 -2.68 -3.48 6.45
C LYS A 133 -3.15 -3.55 4.98
N PRO A 134 -2.75 -4.53 4.18
CA PRO A 134 -3.21 -4.63 2.80
C PRO A 134 -4.70 -4.97 2.72
N VAL A 135 -5.41 -4.38 1.76
CA VAL A 135 -6.76 -4.76 1.37
C VAL A 135 -6.71 -6.00 0.48
N LYS A 136 -5.69 -6.12 -0.39
CA LYS A 136 -5.48 -7.31 -1.20
C LYS A 136 -4.74 -8.40 -0.41
N ILE A 137 -5.45 -9.49 -0.11
CA ILE A 137 -4.91 -10.64 0.66
C ILE A 137 -4.53 -11.85 -0.20
N GLY A 138 -5.05 -11.93 -1.44
CA GLY A 138 -4.88 -13.09 -2.32
C GLY A 138 -5.11 -12.80 -3.80
N ASN A 139 -5.02 -13.85 -4.61
CA ASN A 139 -5.16 -13.80 -6.07
C ASN A 139 -4.14 -12.85 -6.69
N PHE A 140 -2.88 -12.97 -6.27
CA PHE A 140 -1.79 -12.18 -6.84
C PHE A 140 -1.31 -12.78 -8.17
N PRO A 141 -0.79 -11.96 -9.10
CA PRO A 141 -0.06 -12.46 -10.25
C PRO A 141 1.11 -13.36 -9.82
N ALA A 142 1.53 -14.30 -10.67
CA ALA A 142 2.61 -15.26 -10.38
C ALA A 142 3.88 -14.61 -9.78
N ARG A 143 4.27 -13.43 -10.29
CA ARG A 143 5.44 -12.66 -9.81
C ARG A 143 5.32 -12.13 -8.38
N PHE A 144 4.12 -12.10 -7.81
CA PHE A 144 3.80 -11.50 -6.51
C PHE A 144 3.13 -12.50 -5.56
N GLN A 145 3.23 -13.80 -5.85
CA GLN A 145 2.61 -14.85 -5.04
C GLN A 145 3.11 -14.85 -3.59
N GLY A 146 4.38 -14.49 -3.36
CA GLY A 146 4.95 -14.30 -2.03
C GLY A 146 4.36 -13.13 -1.22
N PHE A 147 3.33 -12.44 -1.73
CA PHE A 147 2.61 -11.38 -1.01
C PHE A 147 1.32 -11.85 -0.34
N GLU A 148 0.85 -13.05 -0.68
CA GLU A 148 -0.37 -13.61 -0.11
C GLU A 148 -0.26 -13.77 1.40
N GLY A 149 -1.32 -13.37 2.12
CA GLY A 149 -1.38 -13.47 3.57
C GLY A 149 -0.48 -12.50 4.36
N LYS A 150 0.29 -11.62 3.71
CA LYS A 150 1.12 -10.62 4.42
C LYS A 150 0.25 -9.60 5.14
N GLN A 151 0.65 -9.23 6.35
CA GLN A 151 -0.13 -8.32 7.20
C GLN A 151 0.23 -6.84 7.01
N ARG A 152 1.38 -6.53 6.42
CA ARG A 152 1.83 -5.15 6.16
C ARG A 152 2.25 -4.99 4.71
N ILE A 153 2.00 -3.80 4.19
CA ILE A 153 2.46 -3.40 2.86
C ILE A 153 4.00 -3.35 2.78
N ALA A 154 4.68 -2.99 3.86
CA ALA A 154 6.14 -3.02 3.95
C ALA A 154 6.76 -4.42 3.73
N ASP A 155 6.00 -5.49 3.95
CA ASP A 155 6.47 -6.85 3.70
C ASP A 155 6.41 -7.22 2.19
N TRP A 156 5.76 -6.41 1.35
CA TRP A 156 5.69 -6.62 -0.10
C TRP A 156 7.00 -6.17 -0.76
N LYS A 157 7.92 -7.14 -0.87
CA LYS A 157 9.26 -6.95 -1.43
C LYS A 157 9.26 -7.27 -2.93
N PHE A 158 9.37 -6.23 -3.75
CA PHE A 158 9.49 -6.34 -5.21
C PHE A 158 10.91 -6.72 -5.59
N VAL A 159 11.10 -7.99 -5.95
CA VAL A 159 12.37 -8.56 -6.39
C VAL A 159 12.43 -8.69 -7.92
N SER A 160 13.62 -8.89 -8.48
CA SER A 160 13.76 -9.31 -9.88
C SER A 160 13.02 -10.63 -10.11
N ALA A 161 12.39 -10.79 -11.28
CA ALA A 161 11.58 -11.97 -11.59
C ALA A 161 12.35 -13.32 -11.53
N GLY A 162 13.69 -13.29 -11.62
CA GLY A 162 14.53 -14.49 -11.42
C GLY A 162 14.74 -14.88 -9.96
N ASP A 163 14.56 -13.93 -9.04
CA ASP A 163 14.75 -14.09 -7.59
C ASP A 163 13.40 -14.18 -6.84
N ALA A 164 12.28 -14.12 -7.58
CA ALA A 164 10.95 -14.31 -7.01
C ALA A 164 10.83 -15.74 -6.47
N GLN A 165 10.78 -15.87 -5.15
CA GLN A 165 10.71 -17.16 -4.47
C GLN A 165 9.48 -17.94 -4.97
N PRO A 166 9.67 -19.15 -5.55
CA PRO A 166 8.56 -20.03 -5.85
C PRO A 166 7.90 -20.48 -4.53
N LEU A 167 6.60 -20.71 -4.56
CA LEU A 167 5.91 -21.36 -3.43
C LEU A 167 6.56 -22.72 -3.15
N PRO A 168 6.69 -23.12 -1.86
CA PRO A 168 6.94 -24.51 -1.52
C PRO A 168 5.85 -25.38 -2.15
N GLY A 169 6.22 -26.30 -3.05
CA GLY A 169 5.28 -27.23 -3.69
C GLY A 169 5.03 -27.03 -5.19
N GLN A 170 5.64 -26.03 -5.84
CA GLN A 170 5.66 -25.94 -7.30
C GLN A 170 6.96 -26.55 -7.86
N PRO A 171 6.90 -27.62 -8.68
CA PRO A 171 8.10 -28.13 -9.32
C PRO A 171 8.66 -27.04 -10.24
N PRO A 172 9.98 -26.79 -10.23
CA PRO A 172 10.58 -25.87 -11.19
C PRO A 172 10.28 -26.40 -12.59
N THR A 173 9.58 -25.60 -13.40
CA THR A 173 9.37 -25.90 -14.81
C THR A 173 10.75 -25.95 -15.47
N SER A 174 11.29 -27.16 -15.52
CA SER A 174 12.60 -27.44 -16.08
C SER A 174 12.48 -27.18 -17.57
N GLN A 175 12.93 -26.01 -18.02
CA GLN A 175 12.97 -25.68 -19.43
C GLN A 175 13.92 -26.70 -20.09
N PRO A 176 13.47 -27.46 -21.11
CA PRO A 176 14.30 -28.49 -21.71
C PRO A 176 15.52 -27.82 -22.35
N ARG A 177 16.70 -28.17 -21.85
CA ARG A 177 17.98 -27.74 -22.42
C ARG A 177 18.13 -28.44 -23.79
N PRO A 178 18.22 -27.73 -24.91
CA PRO A 178 18.43 -28.36 -26.21
C PRO A 178 19.78 -29.10 -26.18
N GLY A 179 19.77 -30.43 -26.39
CA GLY A 179 20.99 -31.22 -26.58
C GLY A 179 21.35 -32.26 -25.51
N GLN A 180 20.48 -32.58 -24.55
CA GLN A 180 20.68 -33.76 -23.70
C GLN A 180 20.05 -35.02 -24.34
N PRO A 181 20.83 -36.08 -24.64
CA PRO A 181 20.25 -37.35 -25.03
C PRO A 181 19.51 -37.98 -23.83
N PRO A 182 18.32 -38.57 -24.04
CA PRO A 182 17.57 -39.21 -22.96
C PRO A 182 18.30 -40.46 -22.50
N LEU A 183 18.50 -40.57 -21.18
CA LEU A 183 18.99 -41.79 -20.52
C LEU A 183 17.98 -42.93 -20.73
N PRO A 184 18.43 -44.17 -21.03
CA PRO A 184 17.54 -45.31 -21.14
C PRO A 184 16.94 -45.66 -19.77
N GLY A 185 15.61 -45.68 -19.64
CA GLY A 185 14.94 -46.25 -18.45
C GLY A 185 13.76 -45.49 -17.87
N GLN A 186 13.28 -44.39 -18.48
CA GLN A 186 12.09 -43.70 -17.99
C GLN A 186 10.84 -44.16 -18.74
N PRO A 187 9.79 -44.70 -18.08
CA PRO A 187 8.54 -44.98 -18.75
C PRO A 187 7.86 -43.66 -19.18
N PRO A 188 7.22 -43.62 -20.36
CA PRO A 188 6.47 -42.45 -20.78
C PRO A 188 5.15 -42.40 -19.99
N SER A 189 5.05 -41.48 -19.02
CA SER A 189 3.74 -41.06 -18.53
C SER A 189 3.10 -40.14 -19.57
N GLY A 190 2.48 -40.79 -20.56
CA GLY A 190 1.57 -40.18 -21.49
C GLY A 190 0.37 -39.58 -20.75
N ALA A 191 0.01 -38.37 -21.19
CA ALA A 191 -1.19 -37.67 -20.78
C ALA A 191 -2.45 -38.51 -21.05
N VAL A 192 -3.36 -38.53 -20.08
CA VAL A 192 -4.80 -38.65 -20.34
C VAL A 192 -5.51 -37.53 -19.60
N ALA A 193 -6.06 -36.63 -20.39
CA ALA A 193 -7.12 -35.73 -19.97
C ALA A 193 -8.41 -36.52 -19.77
N GLY A 194 -9.23 -36.15 -18.78
CA GLY A 194 -10.65 -36.54 -18.77
C GLY A 194 -11.27 -36.74 -17.40
N ALA A 195 -12.01 -35.71 -16.96
CA ALA A 195 -13.28 -35.78 -16.25
C ALA A 195 -13.44 -36.72 -15.03
N GLY A 196 -13.48 -36.12 -13.85
CA GLY A 196 -14.10 -36.68 -12.65
C GLY A 196 -14.60 -35.57 -11.74
N ALA A 197 -15.92 -35.45 -11.63
CA ALA A 197 -16.66 -34.52 -10.78
C ALA A 197 -16.44 -34.81 -9.27
N PRO A 198 -16.92 -33.95 -8.34
CA PRO A 198 -16.37 -33.79 -7.00
C PRO A 198 -16.89 -34.84 -6.01
N PRO A 199 -16.26 -35.00 -4.83
CA PRO A 199 -16.96 -35.40 -3.63
C PRO A 199 -17.30 -34.16 -2.79
N ALA A 200 -18.61 -33.94 -2.63
CA ALA A 200 -19.18 -33.22 -1.52
C ALA A 200 -19.07 -34.06 -0.23
N ASP A 201 -19.18 -33.36 0.90
CA ASP A 201 -19.45 -33.85 2.26
C ASP A 201 -18.32 -34.57 3.03
N ALA A 202 -17.64 -33.79 3.89
CA ALA A 202 -17.58 -34.10 5.32
C ALA A 202 -17.27 -32.80 6.12
N PRO A 203 -17.75 -32.70 7.38
CA PRO A 203 -18.24 -31.44 7.94
C PRO A 203 -17.16 -30.57 8.59
N ALA A 204 -17.47 -29.26 8.63
CA ALA A 204 -16.83 -28.28 9.47
C ALA A 204 -16.83 -28.72 10.94
N GLU A 205 -15.63 -28.88 11.49
CA GLU A 205 -15.46 -28.92 12.94
C GLU A 205 -15.58 -27.48 13.46
N PRO A 206 -16.45 -27.20 14.46
CA PRO A 206 -16.72 -25.84 14.91
C PRO A 206 -15.48 -25.22 15.55
N ALA A 207 -15.10 -24.04 15.06
CA ALA A 207 -14.18 -23.16 15.76
C ALA A 207 -14.71 -22.89 17.18
N GLU A 208 -13.91 -23.26 18.17
CA GLU A 208 -14.12 -22.93 19.56
C GLU A 208 -14.23 -21.39 19.71
N PRO A 209 -15.20 -20.87 20.49
CA PRO A 209 -15.44 -19.42 20.59
C PRO A 209 -14.27 -18.68 21.24
N ALA A 210 -13.95 -17.52 20.64
CA ALA A 210 -12.99 -16.55 21.11
C ALA A 210 -13.14 -16.22 22.61
N GLU A 211 -12.03 -16.34 23.35
CA GLU A 211 -11.83 -15.56 24.57
C GLU A 211 -11.54 -14.11 24.16
N PRO A 212 -12.32 -13.12 24.65
CA PRO A 212 -12.07 -11.72 24.33
C PRO A 212 -10.81 -11.23 25.07
N PRO A 213 -9.79 -10.67 24.40
CA PRO A 213 -8.80 -9.88 25.13
C PRO A 213 -9.50 -8.62 25.65
N ALA A 214 -9.32 -8.40 26.96
CA ALA A 214 -9.90 -7.33 27.75
C ALA A 214 -9.73 -5.92 27.13
N PRO A 215 -10.65 -4.98 27.42
CA PRO A 215 -10.53 -3.59 26.98
C PRO A 215 -9.21 -2.99 27.46
N PRO A 216 -8.49 -2.22 26.62
CA PRO A 216 -7.29 -1.52 27.05
C PRO A 216 -7.66 -0.50 28.13
N GLU A 217 -7.00 -0.59 29.27
CA GLU A 217 -7.03 0.43 30.31
C GLU A 217 -6.66 1.81 29.72
N PRO A 218 -7.28 2.90 30.21
CA PRO A 218 -7.06 4.24 29.67
C PRO A 218 -5.61 4.66 29.87
N ALA A 219 -5.02 5.18 28.78
CA ALA A 219 -3.70 5.77 28.74
C ALA A 219 -3.48 6.75 29.90
N THR A 220 -2.49 6.45 30.75
CA THR A 220 -1.89 7.43 31.64
C THR A 220 -1.26 8.52 30.78
N ARG A 221 -1.94 9.66 30.74
CA ARG A 221 -1.50 10.92 30.17
C ARG A 221 -0.28 11.43 30.94
N PRO A 222 0.89 11.63 30.33
CA PRO A 222 1.86 12.58 30.86
C PRO A 222 1.36 13.98 30.55
N GLU A 223 1.21 14.77 31.61
CA GLU A 223 0.89 16.19 31.59
C GLU A 223 1.87 16.99 30.70
N PRO A 224 1.42 18.07 30.04
CA PRO A 224 2.34 19.05 29.48
C PRO A 224 2.94 19.88 30.64
N PRO A 225 4.28 20.07 30.72
CA PRO A 225 4.82 21.09 31.59
C PRO A 225 4.38 22.46 31.05
N ALA A 226 3.70 23.20 31.91
CA ALA A 226 3.45 24.62 31.72
C ALA A 226 4.77 25.39 31.73
N GLU A 227 4.95 26.21 30.70
CA GLU A 227 5.35 27.61 30.75
C GLU A 227 6.30 28.06 31.90
N GLU A 228 7.53 28.42 31.54
CA GLU A 228 8.27 29.44 32.28
C GLU A 228 8.93 30.42 31.30
N ALA A 229 8.53 31.68 31.43
CA ALA A 229 8.98 32.83 30.68
C ALA A 229 10.35 33.34 31.15
N LYS A 230 11.10 33.95 30.23
CA LYS A 230 12.24 34.92 30.31
C LYS A 230 13.33 34.50 29.32
N ALA A 231 14.01 35.36 28.58
CA ALA A 231 14.03 36.81 28.50
C ALA A 231 14.61 37.21 27.12
N ASP A 232 14.18 38.38 26.69
CA ASP A 232 14.82 39.27 25.72
C ASP A 232 16.35 39.33 25.94
N GLU A 233 17.16 39.05 24.91
CA GLU A 233 18.45 39.70 24.76
C GLU A 233 18.91 39.68 23.29
N THR A 234 18.78 40.85 22.68
CA THR A 234 19.38 41.23 21.40
C THR A 234 20.90 41.09 21.47
N LYS A 235 21.52 40.36 20.53
CA LYS A 235 22.97 40.41 20.30
C LYS A 235 23.27 40.95 18.90
N PRO A 236 24.13 41.97 18.74
CA PRO A 236 24.38 42.63 17.46
C PRO A 236 25.29 41.82 16.53
N ASP A 237 25.10 42.01 15.22
CA ASP A 237 25.98 41.58 14.13
C ASP A 237 27.44 42.01 14.34
N PRO A 238 28.43 41.15 14.00
CA PRO A 238 29.83 41.56 13.93
C PRO A 238 30.18 42.20 12.57
N ASP A 239 30.74 43.42 12.62
CA ASP A 239 31.35 44.16 11.51
C ASP A 239 32.48 43.34 10.81
N PRO A 240 32.75 43.58 9.51
CA PRO A 240 33.63 42.74 8.69
C PRO A 240 35.14 43.06 8.86
N PRO A 241 36.06 42.07 8.70
CA PRO A 241 37.50 42.30 8.67
C PRO A 241 38.03 42.86 7.33
N PRO A 242 39.22 43.51 7.33
CA PRO A 242 39.67 44.43 6.27
C PRO A 242 40.25 43.77 5.00
N GLU A 243 40.10 44.45 3.85
CA GLU A 243 40.76 44.12 2.59
C GLU A 243 42.28 44.41 2.59
N PRO A 244 43.11 43.57 1.94
CA PRO A 244 44.50 43.88 1.65
C PRO A 244 44.67 44.70 0.35
N GLN A 245 45.66 45.60 0.41
CA GLN A 245 46.04 46.68 -0.50
C GLN A 245 46.31 46.30 -1.97
N LYS A 246 46.11 47.28 -2.87
CA LYS A 246 46.92 47.47 -4.07
C LYS A 246 47.20 48.96 -4.31
#